data_AF-A0A233SRT4-F1
#
_entry.id   AF-A0A233SRT4-F1
#
_cell.length_a   1.000
_cell.length_b   1.000
_cell.length_c   1.000
_cell.angle_alpha   90.00
_cell.angle_beta   90.00
_cell.angle_gamma   90.00
#
_symmetry.space_group_name_H-M   'P 1'
#
loop_
_entity.id
_entity.type
_entity.pdbx_description
1 polymer ?
#
loop_
_entity_poly.entity_id
_entity_poly.type
_entity_poly.pdbx_seq_one_letter_code
_entity_poly.pdbx_strand_id
1 'polypeptide(L)'
;MRLCATAAVSVLSLALITGCSDGGSKDSGDGKGGKSAAKALSAAELKQLIIAKGEVPGYKVGPVEGGIPDKTKVKSDDAQCDPVLRALTGIAPGEPAANTSRMATEDKKDPTDDATSLDDLADGKFEDSLGESMDLDVTVVTLSSYDGDGAEAALKSVSDAVKGCSGGFSGEQDGEKGKFTKVAEEKSSGTGDESVAFTATNDAGKDGALPLHAEVVRHGNTLATYTTINIGAMMSKKAYTVSAPVIKAQTAKLK
;
A
#
# COMPACT_ATOMS: atom_id res chain seq x y z
N MET A 1 -2.98 27.19 89.06
CA MET A 1 -1.54 27.46 89.27
C MET A 1 -0.75 27.02 88.04
N ARG A 2 0.09 27.93 87.50
CA ARG A 2 1.40 27.71 86.84
C ARG A 2 1.47 26.82 85.58
N LEU A 3 2.29 27.08 84.56
CA LEU A 3 3.05 28.23 84.02
C LEU A 3 3.73 27.68 82.74
N CYS A 4 3.80 28.51 81.69
CA CYS A 4 4.96 28.68 80.78
C CYS A 4 5.44 27.61 79.75
N ALA A 5 5.62 28.14 78.53
CA ALA A 5 6.85 28.17 77.70
C ALA A 5 7.04 27.18 76.53
N THR A 6 6.81 27.74 75.33
CA THR A 6 7.64 27.73 74.09
C THR A 6 8.85 26.81 73.96
N ALA A 7 8.91 26.08 72.84
CA ALA A 7 10.05 26.11 71.91
C ALA A 7 9.59 25.72 70.49
N ALA A 8 9.95 26.56 69.52
CA ALA A 8 9.73 26.37 68.09
C ALA A 8 11.00 25.78 67.45
N VAL A 9 10.87 24.78 66.58
CA VAL A 9 11.74 24.60 65.41
C VAL A 9 10.87 24.18 64.24
N SER A 10 10.70 25.11 63.32
CA SER A 10 10.07 24.97 62.01
C SER A 10 11.07 24.42 61.00
N VAL A 11 10.75 23.29 60.37
CA VAL A 11 11.09 23.04 58.96
C VAL A 11 9.82 22.53 58.28
N LEU A 12 9.31 23.35 57.36
CA LEU A 12 8.13 23.12 56.55
C LEU A 12 8.37 21.97 55.56
N SER A 13 7.39 21.06 55.49
CA SER A 13 6.72 20.50 54.29
C SER A 13 7.60 19.83 53.20
N LEU A 14 7.27 18.66 52.66
CA LEU A 14 5.94 18.22 52.21
C LEU A 14 5.58 16.78 52.67
N ALA A 15 4.29 16.65 53.00
CA ALA A 15 3.49 15.44 53.20
C ALA A 15 3.68 14.40 52.07
N LEU A 16 3.72 13.07 52.33
CA LEU A 16 2.59 12.15 52.61
C LEU A 16 1.42 12.45 51.64
N ILE A 17 0.90 11.52 50.82
CA ILE A 17 0.08 10.32 51.12
C ILE A 17 0.00 9.53 49.79
N THR A 18 -0.09 8.19 49.64
CA THR A 18 -0.54 7.05 50.47
C THR A 18 0.21 5.81 49.99
N GLY A 19 0.65 4.97 50.92
CA GLY A 19 0.99 3.57 50.68
C GLY A 19 0.21 2.67 51.64
N CYS A 20 0.06 1.43 51.20
CA CYS A 20 -0.32 0.20 51.91
C CYS A 20 -1.80 -0.23 51.91
N SER A 21 -2.09 -1.23 51.07
CA SER A 21 -2.58 -2.50 51.59
C SER A 21 -1.44 -3.51 51.57
N ASP A 22 -1.34 -4.24 52.68
CA ASP A 22 -0.34 -5.23 53.08
C ASP A 22 -0.46 -6.56 52.30
N GLY A 23 0.66 -7.30 52.18
CA GLY A 23 0.63 -8.71 51.78
C GLY A 23 1.79 -9.15 50.88
N GLY A 24 2.93 -9.51 51.48
CA GLY A 24 4.08 -10.05 50.76
C GLY A 24 3.88 -11.48 50.22
N SER A 25 4.33 -11.71 48.99
CA SER A 25 4.91 -12.99 48.54
C SER A 25 5.84 -12.73 47.35
N LYS A 26 7.04 -13.31 47.41
CA LYS A 26 8.04 -13.31 46.35
C LYS A 26 7.55 -14.19 45.19
N ASP A 27 7.61 -13.71 43.95
CA ASP A 27 8.32 -14.40 42.87
C ASP A 27 8.57 -13.45 41.68
N SER A 28 9.62 -13.77 40.93
CA SER A 28 10.27 -13.02 39.87
C SER A 28 9.48 -13.03 38.55
N GLY A 29 9.62 -11.98 37.73
CA GLY A 29 9.25 -12.08 36.32
C GLY A 29 8.84 -10.76 35.66
N ASP A 30 9.81 -10.12 35.01
CA ASP A 30 9.73 -9.21 33.87
C ASP A 30 8.59 -8.19 33.79
N GLY A 31 8.98 -6.93 33.99
CA GLY A 31 8.24 -5.79 33.49
C GLY A 31 8.11 -5.84 31.97
N LYS A 32 6.93 -6.23 31.47
CA LYS A 32 6.45 -5.74 30.19
C LYS A 32 5.81 -4.38 30.40
N GLY A 33 6.65 -3.34 30.27
CA GLY A 33 6.16 -2.05 29.84
C GLY A 33 5.47 -2.26 28.50
N GLY A 34 4.13 -2.33 28.51
CA GLY A 34 3.33 -2.41 27.31
C GLY A 34 3.63 -1.16 26.49
N LYS A 35 4.42 -1.31 25.42
CA LYS A 35 4.58 -0.30 24.38
C LYS A 35 3.16 0.03 23.93
N SER A 36 2.69 1.24 24.20
CA SER A 36 1.38 1.70 23.74
C SER A 36 1.30 1.35 22.26
N ALA A 37 0.34 0.50 21.89
CA ALA A 37 0.15 0.11 20.51
C ALA A 37 -0.02 1.40 19.69
N ALA A 38 0.81 1.56 18.66
CA ALA A 38 0.68 2.71 17.77
C ALA A 38 -0.71 2.64 17.13
N LYS A 39 -1.44 3.75 17.19
CA LYS A 39 -2.80 3.84 16.68
C LYS A 39 -2.77 4.07 15.16
N ALA A 40 -3.70 3.44 14.45
CA ALA A 40 -3.90 3.70 13.03
C ALA A 40 -4.22 5.17 12.77
N LEU A 41 -3.72 5.69 11.64
CA LEU A 41 -4.16 6.96 11.09
C LEU A 41 -5.63 6.84 10.66
N SER A 42 -6.37 7.91 10.86
CA SER A 42 -7.74 8.07 10.38
C SER A 42 -7.79 8.22 8.86
N ALA A 43 -8.97 8.04 8.28
CA ALA A 43 -9.21 8.28 6.86
C ALA A 43 -8.91 9.74 6.45
N ALA A 44 -9.05 10.71 7.35
CA ALA A 44 -8.74 12.12 7.07
C ALA A 44 -7.23 12.36 6.98
N GLU A 45 -6.46 11.78 7.90
CA GLU A 45 -5.00 11.84 7.89
C GLU A 45 -4.43 11.13 6.65
N LEU A 46 -4.93 9.94 6.31
CA LEU A 46 -4.50 9.25 5.09
C LEU A 46 -4.80 10.05 3.81
N LYS A 47 -5.91 10.79 3.75
CA LYS A 47 -6.24 11.67 2.61
C LYS A 47 -5.26 12.83 2.46
N GLN A 48 -4.61 13.27 3.53
CA GLN A 48 -3.56 14.31 3.47
C GLN A 48 -2.21 13.73 3.00
N LEU A 49 -1.97 12.45 3.30
CA LEU A 49 -0.69 11.77 3.00
C LEU A 49 -0.67 11.09 1.62
N ILE A 50 -1.81 10.76 1.02
CA ILE A 50 -1.87 10.21 -0.34
C ILE A 50 -1.45 11.29 -1.36
N ILE A 51 -0.76 10.88 -2.43
CA ILE A 51 -0.41 11.76 -3.55
C ILE A 51 -1.64 12.49 -4.12
N ALA A 52 -1.45 13.72 -4.56
CA ALA A 52 -2.48 14.58 -5.12
C ALA A 52 -2.07 15.14 -6.49
N LYS A 53 -3.00 15.86 -7.14
CA LYS A 53 -2.79 16.49 -8.44
C LYS A 53 -1.55 17.39 -8.42
N GLY A 54 -0.64 17.18 -9.37
CA GLY A 54 0.58 17.97 -9.52
C GLY A 54 1.75 17.57 -8.61
N GLU A 55 1.58 16.56 -7.76
CA GLU A 55 2.64 16.09 -6.86
C GLU A 55 3.54 15.00 -7.48
N VAL A 56 3.14 14.45 -8.63
CA VAL A 56 3.93 13.46 -9.38
C VAL A 56 4.25 14.07 -10.76
N PRO A 57 5.50 14.52 -10.99
CA PRO A 57 5.89 15.10 -12.28
C PRO A 57 5.67 14.13 -13.44
N GLY A 58 5.00 14.59 -14.51
CA GLY A 58 4.68 13.77 -15.68
C GLY A 58 3.50 12.80 -15.48
N TYR A 59 2.69 13.00 -14.45
CA TYR A 59 1.51 12.17 -14.19
C TYR A 59 0.29 13.02 -13.83
N LYS A 60 -0.86 12.61 -14.37
CA LYS A 60 -2.19 13.05 -13.92
C LYS A 60 -2.62 12.21 -12.73
N VAL A 61 -2.72 12.83 -11.56
CA VAL A 61 -3.19 12.16 -10.33
C VAL A 61 -4.65 12.52 -10.05
N GLY A 62 -5.48 11.49 -9.84
CA GLY A 62 -6.92 11.61 -9.66
C GLY A 62 -7.54 10.46 -8.85
N PRO A 63 -8.89 10.42 -8.76
CA PRO A 63 -9.58 9.27 -8.20
C PRO A 63 -9.31 8.02 -9.04
N VAL A 64 -9.42 6.84 -8.43
CA VAL A 64 -9.34 5.57 -9.16
C VAL A 64 -10.59 5.42 -10.02
N GLU A 65 -10.42 5.38 -11.34
CA GLU A 65 -11.52 5.13 -12.28
C GLU A 65 -12.17 3.77 -12.02
N GLY A 66 -13.50 3.71 -11.98
CA GLY A 66 -14.23 2.49 -11.57
C GLY A 66 -14.18 2.18 -10.06
N GLY A 67 -13.28 2.83 -9.31
CA GLY A 67 -13.07 2.60 -7.89
C GLY A 67 -12.23 1.35 -7.58
N ILE A 68 -11.92 1.14 -6.31
CA ILE A 68 -11.30 -0.10 -5.82
C ILE A 68 -12.42 -1.14 -5.63
N PRO A 69 -12.26 -2.38 -6.12
CA PRO A 69 -13.28 -3.41 -5.94
C PRO A 69 -13.56 -3.72 -4.47
N ASP A 70 -14.78 -4.17 -4.18
CA ASP A 70 -15.10 -4.72 -2.87
C ASP A 70 -14.27 -5.99 -2.63
N LYS A 71 -13.53 -6.03 -1.52
CA LYS A 71 -12.69 -7.17 -1.12
C LYS A 71 -13.45 -8.49 -1.08
N THR A 72 -14.73 -8.48 -0.71
CA THR A 72 -15.57 -9.69 -0.65
C THR A 72 -15.88 -10.27 -2.02
N LYS A 73 -15.74 -9.46 -3.08
CA LYS A 73 -15.91 -9.85 -4.48
C LYS A 73 -14.59 -10.24 -5.16
N VAL A 74 -13.47 -10.17 -4.44
CA VAL A 74 -12.14 -10.56 -4.95
C VAL A 74 -11.60 -11.72 -4.13
N LYS A 75 -11.61 -12.90 -4.75
CA LYS A 75 -11.24 -14.17 -4.11
C LYS A 75 -10.50 -15.07 -5.08
N SER A 76 -9.60 -15.87 -4.54
CA SER A 76 -8.93 -16.95 -5.27
C SER A 76 -9.60 -18.30 -4.98
N ASP A 77 -9.33 -19.29 -5.82
CA ASP A 77 -9.72 -20.68 -5.59
C ASP A 77 -8.97 -21.31 -4.42
N ASP A 78 -7.77 -20.79 -4.12
CA ASP A 78 -6.99 -21.09 -2.93
C ASP A 78 -6.79 -19.84 -2.07
N ALA A 79 -7.51 -19.74 -0.95
CA ALA A 79 -7.53 -18.57 -0.07
C ALA A 79 -6.15 -18.08 0.39
N GLN A 80 -5.10 -18.90 0.33
CA GLN A 80 -3.73 -18.43 0.61
C GLN A 80 -3.23 -17.41 -0.42
N CYS A 81 -3.82 -17.37 -1.62
CA CYS A 81 -3.49 -16.47 -2.73
C CYS A 81 -4.33 -15.19 -2.77
N ASP A 82 -5.32 -15.06 -1.88
CA ASP A 82 -6.13 -13.86 -1.74
C ASP A 82 -5.28 -12.58 -1.50
N PRO A 83 -4.22 -12.59 -0.66
CA PRO A 83 -3.40 -11.39 -0.44
C PRO A 83 -2.72 -10.89 -1.72
N VAL A 84 -2.21 -11.80 -2.56
CA VAL A 84 -1.61 -11.48 -3.86
C VAL A 84 -2.65 -10.92 -4.80
N LEU A 85 -3.78 -11.63 -4.98
CA LEU A 85 -4.85 -11.19 -5.89
C LEU A 85 -5.39 -9.81 -5.51
N ARG A 86 -5.68 -9.60 -4.22
CA ARG A 86 -6.21 -8.33 -3.72
C ARG A 86 -5.24 -7.18 -3.92
N ALA A 87 -3.95 -7.38 -3.60
CA ALA A 87 -2.93 -6.37 -3.83
C ALA A 87 -2.81 -5.99 -5.32
N LEU A 88 -2.93 -6.94 -6.26
CA LEU A 88 -2.95 -6.66 -7.71
C LEU A 88 -4.20 -5.91 -8.17
N THR A 89 -5.27 -5.91 -7.39
CA THR A 89 -6.49 -5.12 -7.65
C THR A 89 -6.51 -3.78 -6.90
N GLY A 90 -5.38 -3.40 -6.28
CA GLY A 90 -5.24 -2.17 -5.49
C GLY A 90 -5.93 -2.22 -4.13
N ILE A 91 -6.44 -3.37 -3.70
CA ILE A 91 -7.09 -3.57 -2.40
C ILE A 91 -6.01 -3.64 -1.32
N ALA A 92 -6.25 -2.92 -0.22
CA ALA A 92 -5.36 -2.94 0.94
C ALA A 92 -5.22 -4.37 1.53
N PRO A 93 -3.99 -4.83 1.83
CA PRO A 93 -3.78 -6.12 2.48
C PRO A 93 -4.42 -6.20 3.88
N GLY A 94 -4.81 -7.39 4.33
CA GLY A 94 -5.37 -7.55 5.69
C GLY A 94 -6.66 -6.76 5.94
N GLU A 95 -6.83 -6.27 7.18
CA GLU A 95 -8.00 -5.51 7.65
C GLU A 95 -7.56 -4.15 8.23
N PRO A 96 -7.31 -3.13 7.39
CA PRO A 96 -6.92 -1.81 7.89
C PRO A 96 -8.08 -1.10 8.59
N ALA A 97 -7.75 -0.27 9.58
CA ALA A 97 -8.73 0.61 10.24
C ALA A 97 -9.23 1.72 9.30
N ALA A 98 -8.38 2.17 8.37
CA ALA A 98 -8.72 3.11 7.32
C ALA A 98 -7.84 2.90 6.08
N ASN A 99 -8.38 3.22 4.91
CA ASN A 99 -7.61 3.26 3.66
C ASN A 99 -8.09 4.39 2.74
N THR A 100 -7.26 4.78 1.78
CA THR A 100 -7.61 5.69 0.68
C THR A 100 -6.75 5.36 -0.53
N SER A 101 -7.28 5.59 -1.74
CA SER A 101 -6.55 5.33 -2.97
C SER A 101 -6.57 6.51 -3.94
N ARG A 102 -5.58 6.54 -4.83
CA ARG A 102 -5.45 7.45 -5.97
C ARG A 102 -4.89 6.70 -7.17
N MET A 103 -5.23 7.18 -8.35
CA MET A 103 -4.65 6.73 -9.60
C MET A 103 -3.74 7.83 -10.15
N ALA A 104 -2.55 7.43 -10.59
CA ALA A 104 -1.58 8.27 -11.28
C ALA A 104 -1.38 7.69 -12.68
N THR A 105 -1.76 8.46 -13.69
CA THR A 105 -1.65 8.09 -15.11
C THR A 105 -0.53 8.89 -15.73
N GLU A 106 0.45 8.22 -16.33
CA GLU A 106 1.57 8.89 -17.01
C GLU A 106 1.05 9.78 -18.15
N ASP A 107 1.58 10.99 -18.24
CA ASP A 107 1.31 11.91 -19.33
C ASP A 107 2.10 11.49 -20.57
N LYS A 108 1.42 10.91 -21.55
CA LYS A 108 1.91 10.81 -22.94
C LYS A 108 1.21 11.85 -23.81
N LYS A 109 1.90 12.31 -24.85
CA LYS A 109 1.32 13.20 -25.86
C LYS A 109 0.15 12.49 -26.53
N ASP A 110 -0.92 13.23 -26.80
CA ASP A 110 -1.98 12.72 -27.65
C ASP A 110 -1.40 12.50 -29.06
N PRO A 111 -1.68 11.39 -29.74
CA PRO A 111 -1.18 11.15 -31.09
C PRO A 111 -1.67 12.22 -32.08
N THR A 112 -2.70 12.99 -31.72
CA THR A 112 -3.20 14.14 -32.48
C THR A 112 -2.54 15.47 -32.14
N ASP A 113 -1.74 15.56 -31.06
CA ASP A 113 -1.09 16.81 -30.64
C ASP A 113 -0.10 17.33 -31.69
N ASP A 114 0.51 16.43 -32.46
CA ASP A 114 1.48 16.75 -33.52
C ASP A 114 0.87 16.58 -34.94
N ALA A 115 -0.42 16.23 -35.06
CA ALA A 115 -1.08 16.03 -36.35
C ALA A 115 -1.35 17.38 -37.04
N THR A 116 -0.72 17.61 -38.20
CA THR A 116 -0.85 18.88 -38.94
C THR A 116 -1.78 18.79 -40.14
N SER A 117 -2.19 17.57 -40.53
CA SER A 117 -3.07 17.30 -41.66
C SER A 117 -3.87 16.00 -41.50
N LEU A 118 -4.90 15.82 -42.31
CA LEU A 118 -5.68 14.56 -42.37
C LEU A 118 -4.88 13.40 -42.97
N ASP A 119 -3.83 13.68 -43.75
CA ASP A 119 -2.94 12.66 -44.31
C ASP A 119 -2.04 12.05 -43.22
N ASP A 120 -1.68 12.82 -42.18
CA ASP A 120 -0.94 12.33 -41.00
C ASP A 120 -1.74 11.30 -40.18
N LEU A 121 -3.07 11.26 -40.36
CA LEU A 121 -4.01 10.38 -39.65
C LEU A 121 -4.39 9.11 -40.45
N ALA A 122 -4.03 9.04 -41.74
CA ALA A 122 -4.51 8.02 -42.67
C ALA A 122 -3.54 6.85 -42.92
N ASP A 123 -2.33 6.91 -42.37
CA ASP A 123 -1.25 5.94 -42.57
C ASP A 123 -0.80 5.27 -41.26
N GLY A 124 -0.07 4.14 -41.37
CA GLY A 124 0.53 3.36 -40.26
C GLY A 124 1.29 4.15 -39.19
N LYS A 125 1.67 5.40 -39.48
CA LYS A 125 2.24 6.34 -38.52
C LYS A 125 1.25 6.74 -37.43
N PHE A 126 -0.03 6.88 -37.74
CA PHE A 126 -1.07 7.17 -36.76
C PHE A 126 -1.30 5.98 -35.84
N GLU A 127 -1.30 4.77 -36.38
CA GLU A 127 -1.39 3.53 -35.60
C GLU A 127 -0.17 3.34 -34.69
N ASP A 128 1.04 3.62 -35.17
CA ASP A 128 2.25 3.62 -34.36
C ASP A 128 2.19 4.69 -33.26
N SER A 129 1.77 5.92 -33.60
CA SER A 129 1.63 7.04 -32.65
C SER A 129 0.56 6.76 -31.59
N LEU A 130 -0.54 6.13 -31.98
CA LEU A 130 -1.59 5.69 -31.07
C LEU A 130 -1.06 4.58 -30.15
N GLY A 131 -0.33 3.62 -30.68
CA GLY A 131 0.35 2.59 -29.89
C GLY A 131 1.34 3.18 -28.87
N GLU A 132 2.14 4.16 -29.27
CA GLU A 132 3.06 4.87 -28.38
C GLU A 132 2.32 5.69 -27.32
N SER A 133 1.19 6.29 -27.68
CA SER A 133 0.35 7.03 -26.73
C SER A 133 -0.30 6.12 -25.67
N MET A 134 -0.52 4.83 -25.99
CA MET A 134 -1.06 3.82 -25.08
C MET A 134 0.02 3.09 -24.26
N ASP A 135 1.30 3.23 -24.62
CA ASP A 135 2.45 2.76 -23.86
C ASP A 135 2.73 3.74 -22.71
N LEU A 136 1.86 3.73 -21.71
CA LEU A 136 1.89 4.61 -20.55
C LEU A 136 1.63 3.84 -19.26
N ASP A 137 2.29 4.24 -18.18
CA ASP A 137 2.06 3.63 -16.87
C ASP A 137 0.79 4.19 -16.20
N VAL A 138 -0.15 3.29 -15.88
CA VAL A 138 -1.28 3.58 -14.99
C VAL A 138 -1.00 2.94 -13.64
N THR A 139 -0.82 3.75 -12.60
CA THR A 139 -0.49 3.27 -11.26
C THR A 139 -1.58 3.62 -10.26
N VAL A 140 -2.14 2.61 -9.59
CA VAL A 140 -2.97 2.79 -8.41
C VAL A 140 -2.09 2.75 -7.16
N VAL A 141 -2.27 3.73 -6.28
CA VAL A 141 -1.68 3.79 -4.96
C VAL A 141 -2.78 3.72 -3.93
N THR A 142 -2.71 2.75 -3.02
CA THR A 142 -3.61 2.63 -1.87
C THR A 142 -2.79 2.75 -0.59
N LEU A 143 -3.06 3.78 0.21
CA LEU A 143 -2.59 3.85 1.59
C LEU A 143 -3.58 3.17 2.51
N SER A 144 -3.07 2.42 3.47
CA SER A 144 -3.85 1.71 4.48
C SER A 144 -3.16 1.78 5.82
N SER A 145 -3.91 2.04 6.89
CA SER A 145 -3.36 2.21 8.25
C SER A 145 -3.95 1.20 9.23
N TYR A 146 -3.11 0.74 10.15
CA TYR A 146 -3.38 -0.39 11.02
C TYR A 146 -3.04 -0.05 12.48
N ASP A 147 -3.84 -0.58 13.40
CA ASP A 147 -3.52 -0.53 14.82
C ASP A 147 -2.44 -1.58 15.15
N GLY A 148 -1.61 -1.29 16.15
CA GLY A 148 -0.65 -2.24 16.69
C GLY A 148 0.32 -2.77 15.63
N ASP A 149 0.42 -4.08 15.50
CA ASP A 149 1.27 -4.84 14.57
C ASP A 149 0.57 -5.18 13.24
N GLY A 150 -0.65 -4.67 13.01
CA GLY A 150 -1.47 -5.06 11.86
C GLY A 150 -0.81 -4.78 10.49
N ALA A 151 0.00 -3.73 10.37
CA ALA A 151 0.73 -3.42 9.14
C ALA A 151 1.83 -4.46 8.83
N GLU A 152 2.55 -4.91 9.86
CA GLU A 152 3.57 -5.95 9.76
C GLU A 152 2.92 -7.29 9.38
N ALA A 153 1.85 -7.67 10.08
CA ALA A 153 1.09 -8.89 9.79
C ALA A 153 0.51 -8.89 8.37
N ALA A 154 -0.04 -7.75 7.93
CA ALA A 154 -0.60 -7.59 6.59
C ALA A 154 0.48 -7.70 5.50
N LEU A 155 1.63 -7.04 5.66
CA LEU A 155 2.75 -7.20 4.71
C LEU A 155 3.27 -8.63 4.68
N LYS A 156 3.42 -9.26 5.85
CA LYS A 156 3.84 -10.66 5.95
C LYS A 156 2.89 -11.60 5.20
N SER A 157 1.58 -11.38 5.31
CA SER A 157 0.59 -12.19 4.58
C SER A 157 0.76 -12.12 3.06
N VAL A 158 1.13 -10.94 2.53
CA VAL A 158 1.46 -10.77 1.11
C VAL A 158 2.75 -11.50 0.77
N SER A 159 3.81 -11.35 1.58
CA SER A 159 5.08 -12.04 1.37
C SER A 159 4.93 -13.57 1.34
N ASP A 160 4.17 -14.12 2.30
CA ASP A 160 3.90 -15.55 2.39
C ASP A 160 3.09 -16.03 1.18
N ALA A 161 2.07 -15.27 0.76
CA ALA A 161 1.25 -15.58 -0.41
C ALA A 161 2.06 -15.54 -1.72
N VAL A 162 2.98 -14.58 -1.89
CA VAL A 162 3.88 -14.53 -3.06
C VAL A 162 4.69 -15.82 -3.19
N LYS A 163 5.15 -16.38 -2.07
CA LYS A 163 5.90 -17.65 -2.05
C LYS A 163 4.99 -18.86 -2.27
N GLY A 164 3.88 -18.92 -1.53
CA GLY A 164 2.92 -20.04 -1.57
C GLY A 164 2.24 -20.20 -2.92
N CYS A 165 1.99 -19.10 -3.63
CA CYS A 165 1.24 -19.06 -4.89
C CYS A 165 2.13 -19.00 -6.13
N SER A 166 3.42 -19.31 -5.99
CA SER A 166 4.38 -19.25 -7.10
C SER A 166 4.00 -20.13 -8.30
N GLY A 167 3.28 -21.23 -8.05
CA GLY A 167 2.73 -22.13 -9.07
C GLY A 167 1.50 -21.61 -9.82
N GLY A 168 1.00 -20.42 -9.47
CA GLY A 168 -0.24 -19.88 -10.03
C GLY A 168 -1.49 -20.30 -9.24
N PHE A 169 -2.62 -19.69 -9.57
CA PHE A 169 -3.93 -19.87 -8.92
C PHE A 169 -5.04 -19.33 -9.84
N SER A 170 -6.29 -19.71 -9.60
CA SER A 170 -7.43 -19.08 -10.27
C SER A 170 -7.99 -17.97 -9.40
N GLY A 171 -8.30 -16.83 -9.99
CA GLY A 171 -8.91 -15.69 -9.33
C GLY A 171 -10.31 -15.42 -9.84
N GLU A 172 -11.12 -14.76 -9.01
CA GLU A 172 -12.40 -14.17 -9.38
C GLU A 172 -12.46 -12.74 -8.86
N GLN A 173 -12.87 -11.81 -9.73
CA GLN A 173 -13.19 -10.43 -9.39
C GLN A 173 -14.60 -10.13 -9.89
N ASP A 174 -15.53 -9.85 -8.97
CA ASP A 174 -16.94 -9.55 -9.27
C ASP A 174 -17.61 -10.55 -10.23
N GLY A 175 -17.31 -11.83 -10.05
CA GLY A 175 -17.82 -12.93 -10.88
C GLY A 175 -17.03 -13.20 -12.16
N GLU A 176 -16.13 -12.30 -12.56
CA GLU A 176 -15.20 -12.51 -13.68
C GLU A 176 -14.01 -13.36 -13.22
N LYS A 177 -13.77 -14.47 -13.91
CA LYS A 177 -12.71 -15.42 -13.56
C LYS A 177 -11.47 -15.16 -14.40
N GLY A 178 -10.31 -15.23 -13.76
CA GLY A 178 -9.00 -15.19 -14.39
C GLY A 178 -8.12 -16.33 -13.88
N LYS A 179 -7.04 -16.64 -14.60
CA LYS A 179 -6.10 -17.68 -14.20
C LYS A 179 -4.69 -17.11 -14.20
N PHE A 180 -4.07 -17.07 -13.04
CA PHE A 180 -2.66 -16.73 -12.91
C PHE A 180 -1.82 -17.99 -13.06
N THR A 181 -0.90 -18.02 -14.02
CA THR A 181 -0.02 -19.17 -14.26
C THR A 181 1.24 -19.15 -13.43
N LYS A 182 1.58 -17.98 -12.88
CA LYS A 182 2.80 -17.78 -12.10
C LYS A 182 2.65 -16.57 -11.20
N VAL A 183 3.24 -16.66 -10.01
CA VAL A 183 3.56 -15.52 -9.15
C VAL A 183 5.06 -15.53 -8.90
N ALA A 184 5.71 -14.37 -8.95
CA ALA A 184 7.14 -14.27 -8.71
C ALA A 184 7.47 -12.98 -7.94
N GLU A 185 8.37 -13.10 -6.98
CA GLU A 185 8.94 -11.95 -6.29
C GLU A 185 9.80 -11.12 -7.26
N GLU A 186 9.70 -9.80 -7.13
CA GLU A 186 10.48 -8.82 -7.88
C GLU A 186 11.34 -8.01 -6.92
N LYS A 187 12.34 -7.31 -7.48
CA LYS A 187 13.16 -6.39 -6.68
C LYS A 187 12.31 -5.18 -6.28
N SER A 188 12.13 -4.98 -4.98
CA SER A 188 11.42 -3.82 -4.45
C SER A 188 12.21 -2.51 -4.59
N SER A 189 11.50 -1.40 -4.48
CA SER A 189 12.07 -0.05 -4.47
C SER A 189 12.96 0.26 -3.27
N GLY A 190 12.74 -0.43 -2.14
CA GLY A 190 13.49 -0.25 -0.89
C GLY A 190 13.24 1.08 -0.19
N THR A 191 12.07 1.70 -0.39
CA THR A 191 11.78 3.07 0.08
C THR A 191 11.13 3.17 1.47
N GLY A 192 10.88 2.06 2.18
CA GLY A 192 10.28 2.03 3.51
C GLY A 192 11.01 1.14 4.51
N ASP A 193 10.34 0.80 5.61
CA ASP A 193 10.87 -0.09 6.66
C ASP A 193 11.05 -1.52 6.12
N GLU A 194 10.05 -2.00 5.38
CA GLU A 194 9.99 -3.31 4.74
C GLU A 194 9.16 -3.20 3.45
N SER A 195 9.39 -4.09 2.49
CA SER A 195 8.65 -4.09 1.23
C SER A 195 8.63 -5.47 0.56
N VAL A 196 7.58 -5.75 -0.19
CA VAL A 196 7.49 -6.91 -1.10
C VAL A 196 7.02 -6.40 -2.47
N ALA A 197 7.82 -6.63 -3.50
CA ALA A 197 7.41 -6.42 -4.89
C ALA A 197 7.22 -7.78 -5.56
N PHE A 198 6.25 -7.88 -6.47
CA PHE A 198 5.96 -9.12 -7.17
C PHE A 198 5.18 -8.88 -8.46
N THR A 199 5.26 -9.88 -9.33
CA THR A 199 4.42 -9.99 -10.53
C THR A 199 3.55 -11.24 -10.47
N ALA A 200 2.35 -11.15 -11.04
CA ALA A 200 1.55 -12.32 -11.35
C ALA A 200 1.12 -12.30 -12.81
N THR A 201 1.30 -13.42 -13.50
CA THR A 201 1.03 -13.54 -14.93
C THR A 201 -0.33 -14.16 -15.17
N ASN A 202 -1.27 -13.40 -15.74
CA ASN A 202 -2.57 -13.92 -16.14
C ASN A 202 -2.50 -14.63 -17.51
N ASP A 203 -3.24 -15.72 -17.65
CA ASP A 203 -3.41 -16.49 -18.89
C ASP A 203 -4.48 -15.83 -19.75
N ALA A 204 -4.06 -15.01 -20.72
CA ALA A 204 -4.98 -14.44 -21.72
C ALA A 204 -5.08 -15.30 -22.99
N GLY A 205 -4.70 -16.59 -22.92
CA GLY A 205 -4.79 -17.50 -24.04
C GLY A 205 -3.94 -17.07 -25.24
N LYS A 206 -4.59 -16.78 -26.38
CA LYS A 206 -3.89 -16.47 -27.64
C LYS A 206 -3.19 -15.11 -27.65
N ASP A 207 -3.59 -14.22 -26.75
CA ASP A 207 -3.07 -12.85 -26.65
C ASP A 207 -1.77 -12.78 -25.82
N GLY A 208 -1.38 -13.92 -25.22
CA GLY A 208 -0.13 -14.07 -24.48
C GLY A 208 -0.27 -13.81 -22.98
N ALA A 209 0.86 -13.87 -22.29
CA ALA A 209 0.95 -13.62 -20.85
C ALA A 209 0.73 -12.12 -20.56
N LEU A 210 -0.22 -11.81 -19.67
CA LEU A 210 -0.44 -10.45 -19.17
C LEU A 210 0.10 -10.34 -17.74
N PRO A 211 1.36 -9.89 -17.55
CA PRO A 211 1.90 -9.70 -16.20
C PRO A 211 1.24 -8.49 -15.54
N LEU A 212 0.88 -8.62 -14.27
CA LEU A 212 0.47 -7.53 -13.41
C LEU A 212 1.54 -7.32 -12.35
N HIS A 213 1.90 -6.07 -12.07
CA HIS A 213 2.99 -5.74 -11.14
C HIS A 213 2.44 -4.99 -9.93
N ALA A 214 2.88 -5.41 -8.74
CA ALA A 214 2.57 -4.72 -7.50
C ALA A 214 3.77 -4.64 -6.56
N GLU A 215 3.77 -3.60 -5.73
CA GLU A 215 4.69 -3.46 -4.62
C GLU A 215 3.92 -2.98 -3.39
N VAL A 216 4.17 -3.61 -2.24
CA VAL A 216 3.63 -3.20 -0.95
C VAL A 216 4.79 -2.76 -0.08
N VAL A 217 4.75 -1.52 0.40
CA VAL A 217 5.81 -0.90 1.21
C VAL A 217 5.26 -0.49 2.57
N ARG A 218 5.92 -0.88 3.66
CA ARG A 218 5.56 -0.52 5.03
C ARG A 218 6.31 0.71 5.51
N HIS A 219 5.57 1.65 6.10
CA HIS A 219 6.05 2.85 6.75
C HIS A 219 5.40 2.94 8.14
N GLY A 220 6.09 2.46 9.18
CA GLY A 220 5.51 2.27 10.51
C GLY A 220 4.24 1.42 10.44
N ASN A 221 3.12 2.02 10.84
CA ASN A 221 1.78 1.41 10.87
C ASN A 221 0.94 1.64 9.60
N THR A 222 1.56 2.10 8.52
CA THR A 222 0.91 2.35 7.23
C THR A 222 1.54 1.47 6.15
N LEU A 223 0.71 0.88 5.28
CA LEU A 223 1.15 0.25 4.04
C LEU A 223 0.76 1.12 2.85
N ALA A 224 1.70 1.32 1.92
CA ALA A 224 1.46 1.82 0.58
C ALA A 224 1.50 0.64 -0.39
N THR A 225 0.34 0.31 -0.97
CA THR A 225 0.22 -0.71 -2.03
C THR A 225 0.17 0.00 -3.37
N TYR A 226 1.10 -0.35 -4.24
CA TYR A 226 1.22 0.16 -5.60
C TYR A 226 0.89 -0.97 -6.57
N THR A 227 0.08 -0.68 -7.57
CA THR A 227 -0.16 -1.58 -8.71
C THR A 227 0.01 -0.78 -9.97
N THR A 228 0.85 -1.24 -10.89
CA THR A 228 1.03 -0.59 -12.19
C THR A 228 0.59 -1.53 -13.30
N ILE A 229 -0.12 -0.97 -14.27
CA ILE A 229 -0.51 -1.62 -15.52
C ILE A 229 -0.07 -0.70 -16.67
N ASN A 230 0.56 -1.29 -17.68
CA ASN A 230 0.87 -0.60 -18.94
C ASN A 230 0.38 -1.49 -20.09
N ILE A 231 -0.77 -1.14 -20.66
CA ILE A 231 -1.42 -1.93 -21.70
C ILE A 231 -0.60 -1.91 -22.99
N GLY A 232 -0.05 -0.75 -23.39
CA GLY A 232 0.81 -0.66 -24.57
C GLY A 232 2.06 -1.54 -24.45
N ALA A 233 2.71 -1.56 -23.29
CA ALA A 233 3.82 -2.45 -23.00
C ALA A 233 3.42 -3.92 -23.08
N MET A 234 2.28 -4.32 -22.49
CA MET A 234 1.77 -5.70 -22.59
C MET A 234 1.51 -6.11 -24.04
N MET A 235 0.81 -5.28 -24.81
CA MET A 235 0.48 -5.56 -26.22
C MET A 235 1.74 -5.66 -27.09
N SER A 236 2.74 -4.80 -26.83
CA SER A 236 4.03 -4.82 -27.52
C SER A 236 5.05 -5.79 -26.91
N LYS A 237 4.66 -6.55 -25.88
CA LYS A 237 5.51 -7.51 -25.12
C LYS A 237 6.79 -6.87 -24.56
N LYS A 238 6.74 -5.57 -24.24
CA LYS A 238 7.79 -4.87 -23.50
C LYS A 238 7.63 -5.12 -22.00
N ALA A 239 8.75 -5.20 -21.31
CA ALA A 239 8.74 -5.26 -19.85
C ALA A 239 8.40 -3.88 -19.27
N TYR A 240 7.65 -3.88 -18.19
CA TYR A 240 7.41 -2.71 -17.34
C TYR A 240 7.41 -3.17 -15.88
N THR A 241 7.40 -2.22 -14.95
CA THR A 241 7.43 -2.49 -13.51
C THR A 241 6.49 -1.54 -12.79
N VAL A 242 6.42 -1.64 -11.46
CA VAL A 242 5.75 -0.60 -10.66
C VAL A 242 6.44 0.76 -10.89
N SER A 243 5.63 1.81 -11.08
CA SER A 243 6.12 3.15 -11.43
C SER A 243 6.98 3.78 -10.32
N ALA A 244 8.29 3.85 -10.56
CA ALA A 244 9.25 4.45 -9.62
C ALA A 244 8.98 5.94 -9.32
N PRO A 245 8.58 6.80 -10.29
CA PRO A 245 8.17 8.19 -9.99
C PRO A 245 7.03 8.26 -8.97
N VAL A 246 6.02 7.39 -9.10
CA VAL A 246 4.86 7.35 -8.20
C VAL A 246 5.29 6.86 -6.81
N ILE A 247 6.07 5.78 -6.72
CA ILE A 247 6.61 5.28 -5.43
C ILE A 247 7.41 6.40 -4.73
N LYS A 248 8.31 7.07 -5.45
CA LYS A 248 9.15 8.12 -4.89
C LYS A 248 8.32 9.28 -4.34
N ALA A 249 7.33 9.74 -5.09
CA ALA A 249 6.46 10.83 -4.68
C ALA A 249 5.63 10.46 -3.46
N GLN A 250 5.02 9.27 -3.45
CA GLN A 250 4.23 8.81 -2.31
C GLN A 250 5.09 8.58 -1.06
N THR A 251 6.27 7.97 -1.21
CA THR A 251 7.23 7.78 -0.12
C THR A 251 7.58 9.11 0.54
N ALA A 252 7.79 10.18 -0.24
CA ALA A 252 8.13 11.49 0.30
C ALA A 252 7.04 12.08 1.23
N LYS A 253 5.79 11.62 1.11
CA LYS A 253 4.67 12.04 1.97
C LYS A 253 4.52 11.20 3.24
N LEU A 254 5.24 10.08 3.36
CA LEU A 254 5.14 9.13 4.49
C LEU A 254 6.38 9.14 5.40
N LYS A 255 7.33 10.04 5.15
CA LYS A 255 8.54 10.24 5.96
C LYS A 255 8.32 11.22 7.10
#